data_AF-A1B8B0-F1
#
_entry.id   AF-A1B8B0-F1
#
_cell.length_a   1.000
_cell.length_b   1.000
_cell.length_c   1.000
_cell.angle_alpha   90.00
_cell.angle_beta   90.00
_cell.angle_gamma   90.00
#
_symmetry.space_group_name_H-M   'P 1'
#
loop_
_entity.id
_entity.type
_entity.pdbx_description
1 polymer ?
#
loop_
_entity_poly.entity_id
_entity_poly.type
_entity_poly.pdbx_seq_one_letter_code
_entity_poly.pdbx_strand_id
1 'polypeptide(L)'
;MSGIAVIGLALVPSAVLAGMAGPALAQGAQADIVLPSGAVVRWQETRHDDAGGFGLTYRFRFVMPDLAQRVPATSGPASDFVENEAREPIEIDTETGETLGAEPDDGLIDPATLEDLAEADIPPETEEEAADALVGTPVLPAAPDVLAQDPVHDDIVWLCENWALPRIAAPAPRPSQIIISLADREVPFGAFDPEAVQIFEAFRLPPDRDTCEWEPW
;
A
#
# COMPACT_ATOMS: atom_id res chain seq x y z
N MET A 1 -49.93 26.12 -70.10
CA MET A 1 -49.99 26.81 -68.80
C MET A 1 -48.54 27.00 -68.37
N SER A 2 -48.06 28.25 -68.44
CA SER A 2 -46.65 28.61 -68.22
C SER A 2 -46.21 28.43 -66.77
N GLY A 3 -44.99 27.94 -66.58
CA GLY A 3 -44.25 28.04 -65.32
C GLY A 3 -42.77 28.24 -65.62
N ILE A 4 -42.30 29.48 -65.56
CA ILE A 4 -40.87 29.84 -65.59
C ILE A 4 -40.41 29.94 -64.14
N ALA A 5 -39.28 29.32 -63.79
CA ALA A 5 -38.50 29.67 -62.61
C ALA A 5 -37.00 29.57 -62.92
N VAL A 6 -36.34 30.72 -62.88
CA VAL A 6 -34.88 30.92 -62.96
C VAL A 6 -34.36 31.08 -61.54
N ILE A 7 -33.38 30.27 -61.13
CA ILE A 7 -32.51 30.50 -59.95
C ILE A 7 -31.17 29.87 -60.36
N GLY A 8 -30.07 30.57 -60.58
CA GLY A 8 -29.51 31.67 -59.81
C GLY A 8 -28.26 31.16 -59.09
N LEU A 9 -27.20 30.85 -59.85
CA LEU A 9 -25.92 30.36 -59.34
C LEU A 9 -25.15 31.54 -58.72
N ALA A 10 -25.18 31.66 -57.40
CA ALA A 10 -24.38 32.64 -56.66
C ALA A 10 -23.07 31.99 -56.18
N LEU A 11 -21.96 32.42 -56.78
CA LEU A 11 -20.61 32.25 -56.24
C LEU A 11 -20.48 33.02 -54.92
N VAL A 12 -19.96 32.37 -53.88
CA VAL A 12 -19.48 33.02 -52.64
C VAL A 12 -17.98 32.73 -52.51
N PRO A 13 -17.12 33.75 -52.29
CA PRO A 13 -15.67 33.59 -52.30
C PRO A 13 -15.13 33.05 -50.97
N SER A 14 -13.98 32.37 -51.08
CA SER A 14 -13.18 31.77 -50.02
C SER A 14 -12.81 32.77 -48.91
N ALA A 15 -13.15 32.42 -47.67
CA ALA A 15 -12.61 33.09 -46.48
C ALA A 15 -11.41 32.29 -45.94
N VAL A 16 -10.28 32.97 -45.88
CA VAL A 16 -9.03 32.56 -45.24
C VAL A 16 -9.28 32.43 -43.73
N LEU A 17 -9.17 31.21 -43.17
CA LEU A 17 -9.10 31.04 -41.72
C LEU A 17 -7.67 31.31 -41.25
N ALA A 18 -7.45 32.54 -40.79
CA ALA A 18 -6.33 32.91 -39.95
C ALA A 18 -6.44 32.22 -38.57
N GLY A 19 -5.30 31.84 -38.02
CA GLY A 19 -5.17 30.96 -36.86
C GLY A 19 -5.79 31.48 -35.56
N MET A 20 -6.33 30.54 -34.80
CA MET A 20 -6.59 30.67 -33.37
C MET A 20 -5.53 29.81 -32.68
N ALA A 21 -4.42 30.41 -32.25
CA ALA A 21 -3.63 29.80 -31.18
C ALA A 21 -4.48 29.95 -29.91
N GLY A 22 -5.27 28.92 -29.60
CA GLY A 22 -6.01 28.86 -28.35
C GLY A 22 -5.03 28.90 -27.17
N PRO A 23 -5.43 29.45 -26.02
CA PRO A 23 -4.61 29.32 -24.83
C PRO A 23 -4.47 27.82 -24.56
N ALA A 24 -3.23 27.35 -24.46
CA ALA A 24 -2.98 26.06 -23.84
C ALA A 24 -3.57 26.15 -22.44
N LEU A 25 -4.69 25.47 -22.21
CA LEU A 25 -5.25 25.29 -20.88
C LEU A 25 -4.11 24.70 -20.04
N ALA A 26 -3.66 25.46 -19.05
CA ALA A 26 -2.82 24.92 -17.99
C ALA A 26 -3.46 23.61 -17.54
N GLN A 27 -2.72 22.50 -17.67
CA GLN A 27 -3.11 21.26 -16.99
C GLN A 27 -3.34 21.65 -15.53
N GLY A 28 -4.60 21.52 -15.09
CA GLY A 28 -5.08 22.12 -13.85
C GLY A 28 -4.13 21.81 -12.70
N ALA A 29 -3.73 22.84 -11.97
CA ALA A 29 -3.01 22.67 -10.72
C ALA A 29 -3.77 21.65 -9.88
N GLN A 30 -3.20 20.46 -9.69
CA GLN A 30 -3.80 19.43 -8.87
C GLN A 30 -3.89 20.01 -7.46
N ALA A 31 -5.10 20.18 -6.93
CA ALA A 31 -5.28 20.79 -5.63
C ALA A 31 -4.72 19.87 -4.54
N ASP A 32 -4.01 20.46 -3.59
CA ASP A 32 -3.52 19.78 -2.40
C ASP A 32 -4.71 19.40 -1.50
N ILE A 33 -4.72 18.15 -1.03
CA ILE A 33 -5.69 17.56 -0.12
C ILE A 33 -4.97 17.30 1.20
N VAL A 34 -5.40 17.95 2.27
CA VAL A 34 -4.86 17.74 3.62
C VAL A 34 -5.61 16.60 4.29
N LEU A 35 -4.87 15.60 4.77
CA LEU A 35 -5.39 14.40 5.39
C LEU A 35 -5.42 14.47 6.92
N PRO A 36 -6.21 13.62 7.60
CA PRO A 36 -6.26 13.56 9.06
C PRO A 36 -4.90 13.40 9.75
N SER A 37 -3.97 12.64 9.17
CA SER A 37 -2.60 12.50 9.69
C SER A 37 -1.73 13.76 9.54
N GLY A 38 -2.24 14.80 8.90
CA GLY A 38 -1.50 16.00 8.50
C GLY A 38 -0.69 15.83 7.22
N ALA A 39 -0.73 14.66 6.57
CA ALA A 39 -0.14 14.46 5.25
C ALA A 39 -0.85 15.31 4.19
N VAL A 40 -0.12 15.63 3.12
CA VAL A 40 -0.66 16.36 1.98
C VAL A 40 -0.55 15.48 0.74
N VAL A 41 -1.67 15.30 0.05
CA VAL A 41 -1.74 14.48 -1.15
C VAL A 41 -2.31 15.26 -2.32
N ARG A 42 -1.88 14.88 -3.53
CA ARG A 42 -2.45 15.39 -4.78
C ARG A 42 -3.12 14.25 -5.53
N TRP A 43 -4.32 14.49 -6.07
CA TRP A 43 -4.94 13.54 -6.98
C TRP A 43 -4.17 13.51 -8.31
N GLN A 44 -3.78 12.32 -8.76
CA GLN A 44 -3.07 12.11 -10.03
C GLN A 44 -4.06 11.81 -11.15
N GLU A 45 -4.83 10.73 -11.01
CA GLU A 45 -5.84 10.31 -11.99
C GLU A 45 -6.83 9.30 -11.38
N THR A 46 -7.96 9.09 -12.07
CA THR A 46 -8.90 8.00 -11.77
C THR A 46 -8.95 7.07 -12.97
N ARG A 47 -8.86 5.77 -12.70
CA ARG A 47 -8.87 4.70 -13.71
C ARG A 47 -10.00 3.74 -13.44
N HIS A 48 -10.63 3.23 -14.49
CA HIS A 48 -11.68 2.23 -14.37
C HIS A 48 -11.23 0.96 -15.09
N ASP A 49 -11.51 -0.20 -14.51
CA ASP A 49 -11.21 -1.52 -15.06
C ASP A 49 -12.38 -2.47 -14.77
N ASP A 50 -12.70 -3.33 -15.72
CA ASP A 50 -13.75 -4.35 -15.65
C ASP A 50 -13.22 -5.77 -15.93
N ALA A 51 -11.91 -5.93 -16.15
CA ALA A 51 -11.29 -7.20 -16.50
C ALA A 51 -11.06 -8.17 -15.31
N GLY A 52 -11.09 -7.66 -14.07
CA GLY A 52 -10.62 -8.38 -12.87
C GLY A 52 -11.58 -9.40 -12.24
N GLY A 53 -12.74 -9.69 -12.83
CA GLY A 53 -13.71 -10.65 -12.28
C GLY A 53 -14.50 -10.17 -11.05
N PHE A 54 -14.06 -9.10 -10.38
CA PHE A 54 -14.74 -8.44 -9.26
C PHE A 54 -15.81 -7.43 -9.69
N GLY A 55 -16.12 -7.35 -10.99
CA GLY A 55 -16.99 -6.33 -11.57
C GLY A 55 -16.22 -5.06 -11.93
N LEU A 56 -16.93 -3.93 -11.97
CA LEU A 56 -16.34 -2.63 -12.28
C LEU A 56 -15.53 -2.11 -11.08
N THR A 57 -14.24 -1.88 -11.27
CA THR A 57 -13.33 -1.37 -10.25
C THR A 57 -12.86 0.03 -10.59
N TYR A 58 -12.97 0.96 -9.64
CA TYR A 58 -12.44 2.32 -9.78
C TYR A 58 -11.16 2.46 -8.96
N ARG A 59 -10.05 2.80 -9.62
CA ARG A 59 -8.78 3.08 -8.98
C ARG A 59 -8.52 4.58 -8.95
N PHE A 60 -8.47 5.15 -7.75
CA PHE A 60 -8.07 6.53 -7.53
C PHE A 60 -6.60 6.56 -7.15
N ARG A 61 -5.80 7.30 -7.92
CA ARG A 61 -4.36 7.41 -7.72
C ARG A 61 -4.02 8.77 -7.14
N PHE A 62 -3.25 8.76 -6.06
CA PHE A 62 -2.80 9.93 -5.32
C PHE A 62 -1.29 9.91 -5.15
N VAL A 63 -0.71 11.11 -5.04
CA VAL A 63 0.71 11.33 -4.76
C VAL A 63 0.85 11.98 -3.40
N MET A 64 1.57 11.33 -2.49
CA MET A 64 1.89 11.77 -1.14
C MET A 64 3.42 11.89 -1.01
N PRO A 65 4.02 13.08 -1.24
CA PRO A 65 5.48 13.23 -1.32
C PRO A 65 6.28 12.72 -0.12
N ASP A 66 5.66 12.65 1.06
CA ASP A 66 6.27 12.20 2.31
C ASP A 66 5.90 10.75 2.70
N LEU A 67 5.24 9.99 1.82
CA LEU A 67 4.79 8.61 2.10
C LEU A 67 5.93 7.70 2.58
N ALA A 68 7.10 7.76 1.94
CA ALA A 68 8.25 6.95 2.31
C ALA A 68 8.77 7.20 3.73
N GLN A 69 8.43 8.35 4.33
CA GLN A 69 8.77 8.68 5.73
C GLN A 69 7.71 8.21 6.73
N ARG A 70 6.51 7.86 6.23
CA ARG A 70 5.32 7.51 7.02
C ARG A 70 5.11 6.01 7.12
N VAL A 71 5.42 5.26 6.07
CA VAL A 71 5.45 3.81 6.16
C VAL A 71 6.73 3.34 6.83
N PRO A 72 6.64 2.40 7.80
CA PRO A 72 7.82 1.72 8.30
C PRO A 72 8.49 1.02 7.12
N ALA A 73 9.75 1.34 6.86
CA ALA A 73 10.54 0.56 5.92
C ALA A 73 10.57 -0.88 6.45
N THR A 74 10.02 -1.83 5.69
CA THR A 74 10.40 -3.22 5.87
C THR A 74 11.90 -3.28 5.68
N SER A 75 12.63 -3.57 6.75
CA SER A 75 14.09 -3.39 6.83
C SER A 75 14.81 -4.05 5.64
N GLY A 76 15.60 -3.26 4.90
CA GLY A 76 16.52 -3.71 3.84
C GLY A 76 16.20 -3.13 2.44
N PRO A 77 17.17 -2.61 1.68
CA PRO A 77 16.95 -2.30 0.27
C PRO A 77 16.54 -3.57 -0.50
N ALA A 78 15.72 -3.43 -1.56
CA ALA A 78 15.35 -4.55 -2.43
C ALA A 78 16.57 -5.21 -3.13
N SER A 79 17.76 -4.62 -3.00
CA SER A 79 19.04 -5.19 -3.44
C SER A 79 19.70 -6.12 -2.41
N ASP A 80 19.21 -6.20 -1.18
CA ASP A 80 19.73 -7.13 -0.14
C ASP A 80 19.35 -8.59 -0.44
N PHE A 81 18.54 -8.84 -1.47
CA PHE A 81 18.45 -10.15 -2.10
C PHE A 81 19.71 -10.37 -2.95
N VAL A 82 20.80 -10.78 -2.29
CA VAL A 82 22.03 -11.19 -2.98
C VAL A 82 21.70 -12.41 -3.85
N GLU A 83 21.64 -12.22 -5.17
CA GLU A 83 21.25 -13.23 -6.18
C GLU A 83 22.23 -14.42 -6.27
N ASN A 84 23.31 -14.42 -5.48
CA ASN A 84 24.40 -15.39 -5.54
C ASN A 84 24.80 -16.01 -4.19
N GLU A 85 24.05 -15.79 -3.13
CA GLU A 85 24.11 -16.68 -1.97
C GLU A 85 22.97 -17.66 -2.13
N ALA A 86 23.29 -18.89 -2.50
CA ALA A 86 22.39 -20.01 -2.32
C ALA A 86 21.95 -19.93 -0.86
N ARG A 87 20.70 -19.50 -0.62
CA ARG A 87 20.12 -19.37 0.71
C ARG A 87 20.41 -20.69 1.39
N GLU A 88 21.36 -20.68 2.33
CA GLU A 88 21.70 -21.92 3.01
C GLU A 88 20.40 -22.45 3.59
N PRO A 89 20.15 -23.77 3.49
CA PRO A 89 18.99 -24.35 4.14
C PRO A 89 18.94 -23.82 5.56
N ILE A 90 17.82 -23.21 5.94
CA ILE A 90 17.61 -22.89 7.35
C ILE A 90 17.56 -24.26 8.02
N GLU A 91 18.66 -24.65 8.69
CA GLU A 91 18.73 -25.84 9.55
C GLU A 91 17.87 -25.55 10.77
N ILE A 92 16.55 -25.58 10.57
CA ILE A 92 15.61 -25.75 11.67
C ILE A 92 15.77 -27.20 12.07
N ASP A 93 16.57 -27.46 13.10
CA ASP A 93 16.74 -28.80 13.68
C ASP A 93 15.44 -29.21 14.38
N THR A 94 14.46 -29.63 13.58
CA THR A 94 13.19 -30.18 14.06
C THR A 94 13.20 -31.70 14.18
N GLU A 95 14.28 -32.37 13.75
CA GLU A 95 14.52 -33.80 13.91
C GLU A 95 15.85 -34.15 13.22
N THR A 96 16.97 -34.21 13.95
CA THR A 96 17.74 -35.44 14.20
C THR A 96 19.09 -35.06 14.80
N GLY A 97 19.22 -35.17 16.11
CA GLY A 97 20.53 -35.29 16.75
C GLY A 97 21.19 -36.58 16.27
N GLU A 98 22.14 -36.48 15.34
CA GLU A 98 22.99 -37.60 14.97
C GLU A 98 23.98 -37.85 16.10
N THR A 99 23.57 -38.70 17.04
CA THR A 99 24.44 -39.27 18.07
C THR A 99 25.34 -40.31 17.41
N LEU A 100 26.55 -39.91 17.02
CA LEU A 100 27.63 -40.85 16.77
C LEU A 100 28.12 -41.43 18.10
N GLY A 101 27.33 -42.34 18.67
CA GLY A 101 27.63 -43.12 19.86
C GLY A 101 26.87 -44.44 19.80
N ALA A 102 27.59 -45.56 19.89
CA ALA A 102 27.08 -46.90 19.64
C ALA A 102 26.24 -47.49 20.80
N GLU A 103 25.33 -46.72 21.38
CA GLU A 103 24.44 -47.16 22.47
C GLU A 103 22.98 -46.82 22.11
N PRO A 104 22.01 -47.69 22.43
CA PRO A 104 20.60 -47.43 22.17
C PRO A 104 20.13 -46.26 23.03
N ASP A 105 19.76 -45.15 22.37
CA ASP A 105 19.14 -43.99 23.01
C ASP A 105 17.76 -44.37 23.53
N ASP A 106 17.62 -44.49 24.85
CA ASP A 106 16.40 -44.85 25.55
C ASP A 106 15.53 -43.61 25.88
N GLY A 107 15.92 -42.43 25.37
CA GLY A 107 15.24 -41.16 25.60
C GLY A 107 15.30 -40.69 27.05
N LEU A 108 16.16 -41.31 27.88
CA LEU A 108 16.38 -40.91 29.25
C LEU A 108 17.69 -40.14 29.34
N ILE A 109 17.61 -38.89 29.79
CA ILE A 109 18.80 -38.07 30.04
C ILE A 109 19.65 -38.79 31.10
N ASP A 110 20.91 -39.11 30.77
CA ASP A 110 21.85 -39.76 31.67
C ASP A 110 22.06 -38.86 32.91
N PRO A 111 21.81 -39.33 34.14
CA PRO A 111 22.00 -38.53 35.34
C PRO A 111 23.42 -37.96 35.48
N ALA A 112 24.45 -38.62 34.93
CA ALA A 112 25.81 -38.10 34.93
C ALA A 112 25.98 -36.84 34.07
N THR A 113 25.13 -36.65 33.05
CA THR A 113 25.07 -35.40 32.26
C THR A 113 24.31 -34.28 32.97
N LEU A 114 23.43 -34.61 33.92
CA LEU A 114 22.74 -33.63 34.76
C LEU A 114 23.67 -33.04 35.83
N GLU A 115 24.68 -33.79 36.28
CA GLU A 115 25.67 -33.31 37.25
C GLU A 115 26.63 -32.25 36.67
N ASP A 116 26.86 -32.25 35.34
CA ASP A 116 27.65 -31.23 34.65
C ASP A 116 26.82 -29.98 34.27
N LEU A 117 25.50 -30.15 34.10
CA LEU A 117 24.54 -29.05 33.89
C LEU A 117 24.09 -28.37 35.18
N ALA A 118 24.30 -28.99 36.34
CA ALA A 118 23.98 -28.38 37.64
C ALA A 118 24.96 -27.27 38.04
N GLU A 119 26.11 -27.18 37.37
CA GLU A 119 27.07 -26.06 37.47
C GLU A 119 26.90 -25.08 36.29
N ALA A 120 25.83 -25.22 35.48
CA ALA A 120 25.56 -24.30 34.38
C ALA A 120 25.00 -22.97 34.92
N ASP A 121 25.91 -22.02 35.06
CA ASP A 121 25.72 -20.58 34.85
C ASP A 121 24.45 -20.00 35.47
N ILE A 122 24.28 -20.19 36.78
CA ILE A 122 23.34 -19.37 37.55
C ILE A 122 23.92 -17.95 37.52
N PRO A 123 23.24 -16.98 36.89
CA PRO A 123 23.73 -15.61 36.86
C PRO A 123 23.92 -15.12 38.30
N PRO A 124 24.98 -14.35 38.60
CA PRO A 124 25.18 -13.81 39.94
C PRO A 124 23.93 -13.05 40.40
N GLU A 125 23.62 -13.08 41.70
CA GLU A 125 22.40 -12.44 42.25
C GLU A 125 22.23 -10.98 41.82
N THR A 126 23.33 -10.29 41.51
CA THR A 126 23.33 -8.92 40.97
C THR A 126 22.67 -8.79 39.59
N GLU A 127 22.76 -9.81 38.74
CA GLU A 127 22.13 -9.85 37.42
C GLU A 127 20.65 -10.24 37.53
N GLU A 128 20.30 -11.14 38.47
CA GLU A 128 18.92 -11.46 38.82
C GLU A 128 18.19 -10.23 39.38
N GLU A 129 18.81 -9.50 40.29
CA GLU A 129 18.27 -8.28 40.89
C GLU A 129 18.13 -7.14 39.86
N ALA A 130 19.03 -7.09 38.87
CA ALA A 130 18.92 -6.17 37.74
C ALA A 130 17.78 -6.55 36.77
N ALA A 131 17.57 -7.85 36.52
CA ALA A 131 16.45 -8.34 35.72
C ALA A 131 15.11 -8.05 36.41
N ASP A 132 15.01 -8.32 37.72
CA ASP A 132 13.83 -8.03 38.53
C ASP A 132 13.53 -6.53 38.62
N ALA A 133 14.56 -5.68 38.61
CA ALA A 133 14.38 -4.22 38.55
C ALA A 133 13.76 -3.74 37.23
N LEU A 134 13.85 -4.53 36.15
CA LEU A 134 13.19 -4.25 34.87
C LEU A 134 11.76 -4.79 34.85
N VAL A 135 11.40 -5.75 35.70
CA VAL A 135 10.04 -6.31 35.80
C VAL A 135 9.09 -5.24 36.34
N GLY A 136 8.13 -4.82 35.50
CA GLY A 136 7.15 -3.77 35.85
C GLY A 136 7.53 -2.37 35.37
N THR A 137 8.70 -2.20 34.75
CA THR A 137 8.95 -1.00 33.94
C THR A 137 8.04 -1.04 32.71
N PRO A 138 7.23 0.01 32.45
CA PRO A 138 6.43 0.05 31.23
C PRO A 138 7.37 0.23 30.03
N VAL A 139 7.61 -0.88 29.32
CA VAL A 139 8.45 -0.91 28.10
C VAL A 139 7.81 -0.13 26.95
N LEU A 140 6.49 0.08 27.01
CA LEU A 140 5.72 0.82 26.01
C LEU A 140 4.98 2.00 26.67
N PRO A 141 4.78 3.11 25.94
CA PRO A 141 3.98 4.23 26.43
C PRO A 141 2.55 3.78 26.73
N ALA A 142 1.87 4.52 27.62
CA ALA A 142 0.56 4.18 28.17
C ALA A 142 -0.61 4.11 27.16
N ALA A 143 -0.34 4.22 25.86
CA ALA A 143 -1.31 4.15 24.77
C ALA A 143 -0.87 3.13 23.71
N PRO A 144 -0.90 1.82 24.01
CA PRO A 144 -0.52 0.78 23.06
C PRO A 144 -1.42 0.76 21.81
N ASP A 145 -2.69 1.13 21.95
CA ASP A 145 -3.63 1.17 20.81
C ASP A 145 -3.19 2.21 19.77
N VAL A 146 -2.78 3.40 20.22
CA VAL A 146 -2.28 4.48 19.34
C VAL A 146 -1.02 4.08 18.58
N LEU A 147 -0.20 3.20 19.16
CA LEU A 147 0.96 2.63 18.48
C LEU A 147 0.59 1.51 17.49
N ALA A 148 -0.59 0.90 17.66
CA ALA A 148 -1.11 -0.15 16.78
C ALA A 148 -1.94 0.39 15.62
N GLN A 149 -2.40 1.64 15.68
CA GLN A 149 -3.02 2.31 14.53
C GLN A 149 -1.96 2.65 13.48
N ASP A 150 -2.21 2.25 12.24
CA ASP A 150 -1.46 2.75 11.09
C ASP A 150 -2.10 4.07 10.60
N PRO A 151 -1.45 5.24 10.83
CA PRO A 151 -2.01 6.52 10.42
C PRO A 151 -2.15 6.65 8.90
N VAL A 152 -1.41 5.87 8.11
CA VAL A 152 -1.54 5.85 6.65
C VAL A 152 -2.82 5.12 6.24
N HIS A 153 -3.17 4.04 6.94
CA HIS A 153 -4.45 3.34 6.72
C HIS A 153 -5.65 4.26 7.00
N ASP A 154 -5.65 4.97 8.13
CA ASP A 154 -6.74 5.90 8.48
C ASP A 154 -6.95 7.00 7.43
N ASP A 155 -5.84 7.50 6.88
CA ASP A 155 -5.82 8.46 5.79
C ASP A 155 -6.40 7.88 4.48
N ILE A 156 -6.09 6.62 4.17
CA ILE A 156 -6.60 5.91 2.99
C ILE A 156 -8.11 5.65 3.12
N VAL A 157 -8.58 5.24 4.30
CA VAL A 157 -10.01 5.12 4.63
C VAL A 157 -10.69 6.48 4.44
N TRP A 158 -10.10 7.55 4.97
CA TRP A 158 -10.64 8.90 4.83
C TRP A 158 -10.75 9.33 3.36
N LEU A 159 -9.71 9.05 2.55
CA LEU A 159 -9.73 9.30 1.11
C LEU A 159 -10.85 8.54 0.41
N CYS A 160 -11.09 7.28 0.79
CA CYS A 160 -12.19 6.51 0.23
C CYS A 160 -13.54 7.16 0.56
N GLU A 161 -13.82 7.38 1.84
CA GLU A 161 -15.13 7.81 2.32
C GLU A 161 -15.45 9.27 1.96
N ASN A 162 -14.48 10.17 2.12
CA ASN A 162 -14.71 11.61 2.06
C ASN A 162 -14.32 12.22 0.72
N TRP A 163 -13.48 11.54 -0.06
CA TRP A 163 -12.99 12.05 -1.34
C TRP A 163 -13.45 11.23 -2.53
N ALA A 164 -13.26 9.91 -2.51
CA ALA A 164 -13.58 9.03 -3.62
C ALA A 164 -15.09 8.81 -3.76
N LEU A 165 -15.80 8.41 -2.70
CA LEU A 165 -17.25 8.16 -2.73
C LEU A 165 -18.05 9.32 -3.32
N PRO A 166 -17.87 10.59 -2.92
CA PRO A 166 -18.64 11.70 -3.50
C PRO A 166 -18.39 11.92 -5.00
N ARG A 167 -17.31 11.37 -5.55
CA ARG A 167 -16.93 11.46 -6.97
C ARG A 167 -17.33 10.24 -7.77
N ILE A 168 -17.76 9.19 -7.09
CA ILE A 168 -18.33 8.01 -7.72
C ILE A 168 -19.78 8.36 -8.06
N ALA A 169 -20.08 8.30 -9.35
CA ALA A 169 -21.37 8.60 -9.98
C ALA A 169 -21.73 10.09 -10.13
N ALA A 170 -21.12 10.73 -11.13
CA ALA A 170 -21.86 11.48 -12.15
C ALA A 170 -21.02 11.62 -13.45
N PRO A 171 -21.46 11.17 -14.64
CA PRO A 171 -22.59 10.31 -15.03
C PRO A 171 -22.19 8.82 -15.28
N ALA A 172 -21.26 8.25 -14.51
CA ALA A 172 -20.67 6.92 -14.77
C ALA A 172 -21.29 5.78 -13.94
N PRO A 173 -21.19 4.50 -14.39
CA PRO A 173 -21.70 3.34 -13.64
C PRO A 173 -21.00 3.17 -12.29
N ARG A 174 -21.77 2.80 -11.27
CA ARG A 174 -21.27 2.54 -9.91
C ARG A 174 -20.33 1.31 -9.91
N PRO A 175 -19.11 1.41 -9.35
CA PRO A 175 -18.22 0.27 -9.21
C PRO A 175 -18.66 -0.64 -8.07
N SER A 176 -18.27 -1.91 -8.14
CA SER A 176 -18.35 -2.87 -7.03
C SER A 176 -17.14 -2.78 -6.09
N GLN A 177 -16.03 -2.22 -6.57
CA GLN A 177 -14.78 -2.09 -5.82
C GLN A 177 -14.09 -0.75 -6.10
N ILE A 178 -13.50 -0.17 -5.06
CA ILE A 178 -12.69 1.03 -5.11
C ILE A 178 -11.27 0.64 -4.68
N ILE A 179 -10.26 1.04 -5.44
CA ILE A 179 -8.85 0.90 -5.06
C ILE A 179 -8.30 2.30 -4.83
N ILE A 180 -7.76 2.55 -3.63
CA ILE A 180 -6.98 3.75 -3.35
C ILE A 180 -5.51 3.39 -3.56
N SER A 181 -4.84 4.11 -4.44
CA SER A 181 -3.41 3.94 -4.75
C SER A 181 -2.70 5.20 -4.30
N LEU A 182 -1.76 5.04 -3.38
CA LEU A 182 -0.98 6.12 -2.78
C LEU A 182 0.49 5.91 -3.11
N ALA A 183 1.10 6.84 -3.82
CA ALA A 183 2.50 6.78 -4.24
C ALA A 183 3.28 7.97 -3.68
N ASP A 184 4.56 7.79 -3.38
CA ASP A 184 5.40 8.92 -2.95
C ASP A 184 5.78 9.87 -4.10
N ARG A 185 5.66 9.40 -5.34
CA ARG A 185 5.89 10.17 -6.56
C ARG A 185 5.00 9.71 -7.71
N GLU A 186 4.94 10.50 -8.76
CA GLU A 186 4.15 10.20 -9.95
C GLU A 186 4.81 9.06 -10.75
N VAL A 187 4.13 7.90 -10.81
CA VAL A 187 4.53 6.78 -11.67
C VAL A 187 3.60 6.70 -12.88
N PRO A 188 4.09 6.71 -14.13
CA PRO A 188 3.25 6.50 -15.30
C PRO A 188 2.56 5.14 -15.26
N PHE A 189 1.32 5.06 -15.75
CA PHE A 189 0.60 3.78 -15.79
C PHE A 189 1.35 2.73 -16.64
N GLY A 190 1.54 1.54 -16.08
CA GLY A 190 2.25 0.44 -16.74
C GLY A 190 3.77 0.57 -16.73
N ALA A 191 4.33 1.64 -16.17
CA ALA A 191 5.76 1.74 -15.91
C ALA A 191 6.12 1.05 -14.60
N PHE A 192 7.31 0.44 -14.58
CA PHE A 192 7.93 -0.08 -13.37
C PHE A 192 8.94 0.96 -12.86
N ASP A 193 8.79 1.36 -11.60
CA ASP A 193 9.74 2.23 -10.89
C ASP A 193 10.02 1.59 -9.52
N PRO A 194 11.20 0.97 -9.31
CA PRO A 194 11.52 0.28 -8.07
C PRO A 194 11.75 1.22 -6.89
N GLU A 195 12.02 2.50 -7.16
CA GLU A 195 12.29 3.48 -6.10
C GLU A 195 11.00 4.11 -5.58
N ALA A 196 9.88 3.96 -6.30
CA ALA A 196 8.60 4.54 -5.94
C ALA A 196 7.92 3.69 -4.85
N VAL A 197 7.81 4.27 -3.65
CA VAL A 197 7.02 3.66 -2.57
C VAL A 197 5.55 3.79 -2.93
N GLN A 198 4.86 2.67 -3.05
CA GLN A 198 3.44 2.62 -3.40
C GLN A 198 2.69 1.70 -2.45
N ILE A 199 1.63 2.23 -1.86
CA ILE A 199 0.63 1.49 -1.13
C ILE A 199 -0.62 1.46 -1.99
N PHE A 200 -1.27 0.31 -1.97
CA PHE A 200 -2.60 0.17 -2.53
C PHE A 200 -3.49 -0.25 -1.34
N GLU A 201 -4.78 0.07 -1.36
CA GLU A 201 -5.78 -0.63 -0.55
C GLU A 201 -7.08 -0.80 -1.35
N ALA A 202 -7.81 -1.90 -1.11
CA ALA A 202 -9.07 -2.20 -1.77
C ALA A 202 -10.26 -2.06 -0.80
N PHE A 203 -11.34 -1.50 -1.32
CA PHE A 203 -12.60 -1.33 -0.63
C PHE A 203 -13.73 -1.90 -1.47
N ARG A 204 -14.57 -2.74 -0.87
CA ARG A 204 -15.83 -3.15 -1.46
C ARG A 204 -16.85 -2.03 -1.31
N LEU A 205 -17.59 -1.76 -2.38
CA LEU A 205 -18.72 -0.82 -2.36
C LEU A 205 -20.03 -1.61 -2.45
N PRO A 206 -20.79 -1.75 -1.35
CA PRO A 206 -22.08 -2.44 -1.39
C PRO A 206 -23.05 -1.76 -2.37
N PRO A 207 -23.95 -2.54 -3.02
CA PRO A 207 -24.92 -2.00 -3.96
C PRO A 207 -26.04 -1.21 -3.29
N ASP A 208 -26.25 -1.39 -1.98
CA ASP A 208 -27.35 -0.85 -1.19
C ASP A 208 -27.00 0.42 -0.40
N ARG A 209 -25.70 0.75 -0.25
CA ARG A 209 -25.24 1.87 0.58
C ARG A 209 -23.89 2.42 0.14
N ASP A 210 -23.68 3.71 0.39
CA ASP A 210 -22.44 4.44 0.08
C ASP A 210 -21.46 4.34 1.25
N THR A 211 -20.81 3.20 1.41
CA THR A 211 -19.75 2.98 2.40
C THR A 211 -18.58 2.23 1.79
N CYS A 212 -17.37 2.58 2.23
CA CYS A 212 -16.15 1.88 1.87
C CYS A 212 -15.90 0.77 2.88
N GLU A 213 -16.11 -0.49 2.48
CA GLU A 213 -15.78 -1.63 3.33
C GLU A 213 -14.38 -2.14 2.97
N TRP A 214 -13.41 -1.94 3.86
CA TRP A 214 -12.04 -2.38 3.65
C TRP A 214 -11.94 -3.91 3.57
N GLU A 215 -11.19 -4.41 2.59
CA GLU A 215 -10.89 -5.84 2.44
C GLU A 215 -9.37 -6.04 2.50
N PRO A 216 -8.85 -6.85 3.44
CA PRO A 216 -7.44 -7.24 3.44
C PRO A 216 -7.12 -8.11 2.23
N TRP A 217 -5.89 -8.01 1.71
CA TRP A 217 -5.39 -8.83 0.62
C TRP A 217 -4.16 -9.67 0.98
#